data_AF-A0A3D1MAF0-F1
#
_entry.id   AF-A0A3D1MAF0-F1
#
_cell.length_a   1.000
_cell.length_b   1.000
_cell.length_c   1.000
_cell.angle_alpha   90.00
_cell.angle_beta   90.00
_cell.angle_gamma   90.00
#
_symmetry.space_group_name_H-M   'P 1'
#
loop_
_entity.id
_entity.type
_entity.pdbx_description
1 polymer ?
#
loop_
_entity_poly.entity_id
_entity_poly.type
_entity_poly.pdbx_seq_one_letter_code
_entity_poly.pdbx_strand_id
1 'polypeptide(L)'
;MSLQQVIQRFAQGLSIVFHPIFIPMAMAYVILDTSPFRYPLGDYRFVVPLLLTGIFTIIYPIFMLLICRGLGLVKSVDLSERRDRIVPYIATSSFIFWAYFMMRKGSDPVIGQIDILTYHNPLFEAMYLGVFFTLVLLLLCTLFWKVSAHSASSVALVLLVYHVAPYSNESVLPW
;
A
#
# COMPACT_ATOMS: atom_id res chain seq x y z
N MET A 1 -29.92 7.38 -21.64
CA MET A 1 -28.59 7.66 -21.04
C MET A 1 -27.68 8.11 -22.18
N SER A 2 -27.06 9.29 -22.09
CA SER A 2 -26.20 9.80 -23.17
C SER A 2 -24.87 9.06 -23.21
N LEU A 3 -24.23 8.99 -24.38
CA LEU A 3 -22.90 8.38 -24.53
C LEU A 3 -21.87 8.96 -23.53
N GLN A 4 -21.95 10.27 -23.28
CA GLN A 4 -21.11 10.94 -22.29
C GLN A 4 -21.34 10.41 -20.87
N GLN A 5 -22.58 10.13 -20.48
CA GLN A 5 -22.89 9.54 -19.16
C GLN A 5 -22.34 8.11 -19.03
N VAL A 6 -22.35 7.33 -20.11
CA VAL A 6 -21.77 5.97 -20.12
C VAL A 6 -20.26 6.05 -19.93
N ILE A 7 -19.59 6.91 -20.68
CA ILE A 7 -18.14 7.12 -20.58
C ILE A 7 -17.76 7.58 -19.17
N GLN A 8 -18.50 8.54 -18.59
CA GLN A 8 -18.23 9.05 -17.25
C GLN A 8 -18.37 7.96 -16.17
N ARG A 9 -19.44 7.15 -16.22
CA ARG A 9 -19.61 6.06 -15.25
C ARG A 9 -18.54 4.99 -15.39
N PHE A 10 -18.16 4.65 -16.62
CA PHE A 10 -17.10 3.70 -16.87
C PHE A 10 -15.75 4.20 -16.35
N ALA A 11 -15.41 5.46 -16.64
CA ALA A 11 -14.18 6.09 -16.15
C ALA A 11 -14.14 6.14 -14.61
N GLN A 12 -15.26 6.49 -13.96
CA GLN A 12 -15.37 6.47 -12.49
C GLN A 12 -15.16 5.07 -11.92
N GLY A 13 -15.75 4.04 -12.54
CA GLY A 13 -15.54 2.65 -12.15
C GLY A 13 -14.06 2.25 -12.21
N LEU A 14 -13.38 2.58 -13.31
CA LEU A 14 -11.94 2.33 -13.45
C LEU A 14 -11.12 3.10 -12.40
N SER A 15 -11.43 4.37 -12.14
CA SER A 15 -10.73 5.15 -11.12
C SER A 15 -10.89 4.58 -9.71
N ILE A 16 -12.03 3.95 -9.40
CA ILE A 16 -12.25 3.27 -8.12
C ILE A 16 -11.42 1.98 -8.06
N VAL A 17 -11.49 1.12 -9.08
CA VAL A 17 -10.79 -0.16 -9.07
C VAL A 17 -9.27 0.01 -9.06
N PHE A 18 -8.76 0.96 -9.86
CA PHE A 18 -7.33 1.25 -9.97
C PHE A 18 -6.90 2.40 -9.05
N HIS A 19 -7.64 2.65 -7.97
CA HIS A 19 -7.30 3.70 -7.03
C HIS A 19 -5.92 3.40 -6.39
N PRO A 20 -5.04 4.42 -6.22
CA PRO A 20 -3.66 4.21 -5.77
C PRO A 20 -3.55 3.53 -4.40
N ILE A 21 -4.61 3.68 -3.58
CA ILE A 21 -4.72 3.07 -2.26
C ILE A 21 -4.69 1.53 -2.29
N PHE A 22 -5.10 0.92 -3.41
CA PHE A 22 -5.12 -0.54 -3.59
C PHE A 22 -3.79 -1.09 -4.11
N ILE A 23 -2.86 -0.24 -4.56
CA ILE A 23 -1.60 -0.69 -5.15
C ILE A 23 -0.72 -1.44 -4.13
N PRO A 24 -0.54 -0.99 -2.88
CA PRO A 24 0.18 -1.77 -1.88
C PRO A 24 -0.43 -3.15 -1.60
N MET A 25 -1.75 -3.30 -1.71
CA MET A 25 -2.40 -4.61 -1.60
C MET A 25 -2.05 -5.54 -2.76
N ALA A 26 -2.04 -5.00 -3.99
CA ALA A 26 -1.59 -5.75 -5.16
C ALA A 26 -0.12 -6.15 -5.04
N MET A 27 0.74 -5.25 -4.55
CA MET A 27 2.15 -5.51 -4.25
C MET A 27 2.32 -6.67 -3.25
N ALA A 28 1.59 -6.63 -2.12
CA ALA A 28 1.62 -7.68 -1.11
C ALA A 28 1.17 -9.04 -1.68
N TYR A 29 0.10 -9.06 -2.47
CA TYR A 29 -0.37 -10.27 -3.14
C TYR A 29 0.73 -10.86 -4.05
N VAL A 30 1.36 -10.05 -4.89
CA VAL A 30 2.45 -10.50 -5.78
C VAL A 30 3.62 -11.08 -4.97
N ILE A 31 4.02 -10.42 -3.87
CA ILE A 31 5.09 -10.92 -3.00
C ILE A 31 4.76 -12.31 -2.45
N LEU A 32 3.53 -12.52 -1.97
CA LEU A 32 3.13 -13.82 -1.41
C LEU A 32 3.03 -14.92 -2.48
N ASP A 33 2.47 -14.58 -3.63
CA ASP A 33 2.24 -15.51 -4.75
C ASP A 33 3.55 -16.02 -5.39
N THR A 34 4.65 -15.30 -5.22
CA THR A 34 5.97 -15.73 -5.73
C THR A 34 6.61 -16.89 -4.97
N SER A 35 6.11 -17.21 -3.78
CA SER A 35 6.58 -18.34 -2.96
C SER A 35 5.39 -19.14 -2.41
N PRO A 36 4.59 -19.80 -3.27
CA PRO A 36 3.34 -20.45 -2.87
C PRO A 36 3.55 -21.62 -1.90
N PHE A 37 4.71 -22.27 -1.91
CA PHE A 37 5.06 -23.30 -0.93
C PHE A 37 5.30 -22.73 0.49
N ARG A 38 5.81 -21.49 0.57
CA ARG A 38 6.04 -20.79 1.84
C ARG A 38 4.76 -20.09 2.32
N TYR A 39 3.96 -19.58 1.39
CA TYR A 39 2.70 -18.87 1.64
C TYR A 39 1.54 -19.53 0.87
N PRO A 40 1.06 -20.72 1.28
CA PRO A 40 -0.05 -21.36 0.57
C PRO A 40 -1.31 -20.49 0.60
N LEU A 41 -2.03 -20.43 -0.52
CA LEU A 41 -3.30 -19.72 -0.61
C LEU A 41 -4.28 -20.24 0.44
N GLY A 42 -4.84 -19.33 1.25
CA GLY A 42 -5.77 -19.64 2.34
C GLY A 42 -5.11 -19.98 3.67
N ASP A 43 -3.78 -20.15 3.73
CA ASP A 43 -3.04 -20.31 4.99
C ASP A 43 -2.90 -18.96 5.71
N TYR A 44 -2.78 -18.99 7.05
CA TYR A 44 -2.61 -17.78 7.86
C TYR A 44 -1.38 -16.97 7.46
N ARG A 45 -0.32 -17.62 6.98
CA ARG A 45 0.92 -16.99 6.47
C ARG A 45 0.68 -16.19 5.19
N PHE A 46 -0.38 -16.48 4.43
CA PHE A 46 -0.82 -15.69 3.29
C PHE A 46 -1.84 -14.62 3.71
N VAL A 47 -2.87 -15.03 4.46
CA VAL A 47 -4.01 -14.17 4.79
C VAL A 47 -3.64 -13.04 5.73
N VAL A 48 -2.82 -13.31 6.76
CA VAL A 48 -2.51 -12.31 7.78
C VAL A 48 -1.66 -11.15 7.26
N PRO A 49 -0.55 -11.37 6.52
CA PRO A 49 0.21 -10.26 5.94
C PRO A 49 -0.65 -9.41 4.98
N LEU A 50 -1.47 -10.06 4.16
CA LEU A 50 -2.37 -9.36 3.23
C LEU A 50 -3.41 -8.51 3.98
N LEU A 51 -4.00 -9.04 5.04
CA LEU A 51 -4.96 -8.31 5.88
C LEU A 51 -4.29 -7.13 6.61
N LEU A 52 -3.09 -7.32 7.16
CA LEU A 52 -2.32 -6.24 7.78
C LEU A 52 -1.97 -5.15 6.77
N THR A 53 -1.56 -5.52 5.55
CA THR A 53 -1.36 -4.55 4.46
C THR A 53 -2.63 -3.75 4.20
N GLY A 54 -3.80 -4.40 4.14
CA GLY A 54 -5.08 -3.71 3.94
C GLY A 54 -5.40 -2.75 5.08
N ILE A 55 -5.13 -3.15 6.32
CA ILE A 55 -5.30 -2.29 7.49
C ILE A 55 -4.43 -1.03 7.38
N PHE A 56 -3.13 -1.17 7.12
CA PHE A 56 -2.19 -0.04 7.07
C PHE A 56 -2.32 0.84 5.84
N THR A 57 -2.76 0.30 4.71
CA THR A 57 -2.74 1.02 3.43
C THR A 57 -4.11 1.51 3.00
N ILE A 58 -5.20 0.92 3.51
CA ILE A 58 -6.58 1.30 3.15
C ILE A 58 -7.35 1.79 4.38
N ILE A 59 -7.46 0.96 5.43
CA ILE A 59 -8.34 1.26 6.57
C ILE A 59 -7.82 2.46 7.35
N TYR A 60 -6.55 2.46 7.76
CA TYR A 60 -5.98 3.57 8.52
C TYR A 60 -5.98 4.90 7.76
N PRO A 61 -5.63 4.97 6.47
CA PRO A 61 -5.70 6.22 5.72
C PRO A 61 -7.11 6.77 5.57
N ILE A 62 -8.10 5.89 5.31
CA ILE A 62 -9.51 6.30 5.25
C ILE A 62 -9.96 6.79 6.63
N PHE A 63 -9.67 6.03 7.69
CA PHE A 63 -10.02 6.40 9.06
C PHE A 63 -9.43 7.76 9.45
N MET A 64 -8.16 7.99 9.12
CA MET A 64 -7.51 9.27 9.38
C MET A 64 -8.09 10.42 8.55
N LEU A 65 -8.43 10.17 7.28
CA LEU A 65 -9.10 11.18 6.44
C LEU A 65 -10.45 11.59 7.04
N LEU A 66 -11.21 10.64 7.57
CA LEU A 66 -12.49 10.92 8.23
C LEU A 66 -12.30 11.74 9.52
N ILE A 67 -11.28 11.43 10.33
CA ILE A 67 -10.92 12.25 11.50
C ILE A 67 -10.54 13.66 11.08
N CYS A 68 -9.66 13.81 10.08
CA CYS A 68 -9.23 15.12 9.58
C CYS A 68 -10.41 15.95 9.08
N ARG A 69 -11.37 15.31 8.39
CA ARG A 69 -12.61 15.95 7.96
C ARG A 69 -13.48 16.36 9.15
N GLY A 70 -13.66 15.47 10.14
CA GLY A 70 -14.45 15.75 11.34
C GLY A 70 -13.89 16.90 12.18
N LEU A 71 -12.56 17.08 12.18
CA LEU A 71 -11.86 18.18 12.84
C LEU A 71 -11.77 19.46 12.00
N GLY A 72 -12.31 19.48 10.77
CA GLY A 72 -12.26 20.63 9.88
C GLY A 72 -10.88 20.91 9.26
N LEU A 73 -9.93 19.96 9.33
CA LEU A 73 -8.61 20.07 8.72
C LEU A 73 -8.64 19.88 7.19
N VAL A 74 -9.68 19.21 6.68
CA VAL A 74 -9.87 18.89 5.26
C VAL A 74 -11.30 19.25 4.85
N LYS A 75 -11.48 19.88 3.67
CA LYS A 75 -12.79 20.33 3.19
C LYS A 75 -13.61 19.23 2.53
N SER A 76 -12.97 18.34 1.77
CA SER A 76 -13.61 17.25 1.02
C SER A 76 -12.82 15.95 1.10
N VAL A 77 -13.53 14.81 1.02
CA VAL A 77 -12.90 13.47 0.96
C VAL A 77 -12.12 13.30 -0.35
N ASP A 78 -12.53 13.98 -1.42
CA ASP A 78 -11.86 13.93 -2.73
C ASP A 78 -10.52 14.68 -2.77
N LEU A 79 -10.16 15.41 -1.70
CA LEU A 79 -8.88 16.13 -1.59
C LEU A 79 -8.56 16.98 -2.84
N SER A 80 -9.56 17.72 -3.33
CA SER A 80 -9.47 18.52 -4.56
C SER A 80 -8.41 19.62 -4.46
N GLU A 81 -8.19 20.13 -3.24
CA GLU A 81 -7.15 21.11 -2.96
C GLU A 81 -5.83 20.50 -2.51
N ARG A 82 -4.75 21.13 -2.95
CA ARG A 82 -3.38 20.72 -2.65
C ARG A 82 -3.11 20.73 -1.14
N ARG A 83 -3.58 21.78 -0.46
CA ARG A 83 -3.42 21.97 0.99
C ARG A 83 -4.08 20.84 1.79
N ASP A 84 -5.23 20.37 1.33
CA ASP A 84 -6.01 19.34 2.01
C ASP A 84 -5.31 17.97 1.96
N ARG A 85 -4.34 17.77 1.06
CA ARG A 85 -3.56 16.52 0.93
C ARG A 85 -2.40 16.40 1.91
N ILE A 86 -1.94 17.51 2.49
CA ILE A 86 -0.73 17.56 3.33
C ILE A 86 -0.93 16.70 4.59
N VAL A 87 -2.00 16.95 5.35
CA VAL A 87 -2.27 16.22 6.59
C VAL A 87 -2.53 14.73 6.33
N PRO A 88 -3.38 14.33 5.34
CA PRO A 88 -3.53 12.93 4.98
C PRO A 88 -2.23 12.23 4.57
N TYR A 89 -1.34 12.88 3.83
CA TYR A 89 -0.04 12.28 3.45
C TYR A 89 0.91 12.13 4.64
N ILE A 90 0.93 13.07 5.58
CA ILE A 90 1.72 12.94 6.81
C ILE A 90 1.18 11.80 7.67
N ALA A 91 -0.14 11.74 7.88
CA ALA A 91 -0.76 10.69 8.67
C ALA A 91 -0.53 9.31 8.04
N THR A 92 -0.81 9.17 6.74
CA THR A 92 -0.62 7.91 6.00
C THR A 92 0.83 7.47 6.01
N SER A 93 1.79 8.35 5.72
CA SER A 93 3.22 7.99 5.76
C SER A 93 3.67 7.56 7.15
N SER A 94 3.14 8.15 8.22
CA SER A 94 3.42 7.71 9.60
C SER A 94 2.94 6.26 9.86
N PHE A 95 1.73 5.90 9.42
CA PHE A 95 1.22 4.53 9.56
C PHE A 95 1.98 3.52 8.70
N ILE A 96 2.37 3.90 7.48
CA ILE A 96 3.19 3.05 6.62
C ILE A 96 4.60 2.84 7.23
N PHE A 97 5.19 3.88 7.81
CA PHE A 97 6.46 3.76 8.51
C PHE A 97 6.35 2.83 9.73
N TRP A 98 5.24 2.92 10.46
CA TRP A 98 4.94 1.97 11.53
C TRP A 98 4.81 0.53 11.02
N ALA A 99 4.11 0.31 9.90
CA ALA A 99 4.01 -1.01 9.27
C ALA A 99 5.40 -1.56 8.90
N TYR A 100 6.27 -0.74 8.30
CA TYR A 100 7.67 -1.10 8.04
C TYR A 100 8.40 -1.51 9.33
N PHE A 101 8.27 -0.72 10.39
CA PHE A 101 8.90 -1.01 11.68
C PHE A 101 8.39 -2.32 12.29
N MET A 102 7.09 -2.62 12.17
CA MET A 102 6.52 -3.88 12.62
C MET A 102 7.10 -5.06 11.84
N MET A 103 7.20 -4.97 10.51
CA MET A 103 7.80 -6.03 9.70
C MET A 103 9.28 -6.26 10.06
N ARG A 104 10.02 -5.18 10.33
CA ARG A 104 11.44 -5.26 10.72
C ARG A 104 11.67 -5.81 12.13
N LYS A 105 10.75 -5.57 13.06
CA LYS A 105 10.83 -6.07 14.44
C LYS A 105 10.26 -7.47 14.63
N GLY A 106 9.50 -7.99 13.68
CA GLY A 106 9.11 -9.41 13.67
C GLY A 106 10.31 -10.36 13.68
N SER A 107 11.47 -9.88 13.23
CA SER A 107 12.76 -10.60 13.20
C SER A 107 13.51 -10.61 14.54
N ASP A 108 13.03 -9.88 15.56
CA ASP A 108 13.65 -9.84 16.89
C ASP A 108 13.20 -11.06 17.73
N PRO A 109 14.12 -11.87 18.28
CA PRO A 109 13.77 -13.09 19.01
C PRO A 109 12.98 -12.87 20.32
N VAL A 110 12.95 -11.64 20.85
CA VAL A 110 12.20 -11.27 22.07
C VAL A 110 10.80 -10.75 21.72
N ILE A 111 10.64 -10.07 20.59
CA ILE A 111 9.36 -9.46 20.13
C ILE A 111 8.61 -10.38 19.15
N GLY A 112 9.33 -11.24 18.43
CA GLY A 112 8.85 -12.15 17.38
C GLY A 112 8.11 -13.39 17.87
N GLN A 113 7.69 -13.44 19.14
CA GLN A 113 6.80 -14.49 19.66
C GLN A 113 5.33 -14.30 19.23
N ILE A 114 5.03 -13.20 18.52
CA ILE A 114 3.75 -13.01 17.85
C ILE A 114 3.86 -13.72 16.49
N ASP A 115 3.44 -14.99 16.44
CA ASP A 115 3.59 -15.96 15.33
C ASP A 115 3.18 -15.42 13.93
N ILE A 116 2.31 -14.41 13.90
CA ILE A 116 1.86 -13.70 12.69
C ILE A 116 2.89 -12.71 12.09
N LEU A 117 3.95 -12.37 12.81
CA LEU A 117 5.06 -11.50 12.39
C LEU A 117 6.39 -12.26 12.23
N THR A 118 6.42 -13.53 12.62
CA THR A 118 7.63 -14.38 12.66
C THR A 118 8.11 -14.78 11.27
N TYR A 119 7.24 -14.72 10.25
CA TYR A 119 7.63 -14.93 8.85
C TYR A 119 8.17 -13.65 8.24
N HIS A 120 9.39 -13.30 8.65
CA HIS A 120 10.15 -12.21 8.07
C HIS A 120 10.33 -12.43 6.57
N ASN A 121 9.79 -11.51 5.77
CA ASN A 121 10.01 -11.46 4.34
C ASN A 121 10.61 -10.10 3.99
N PRO A 122 11.88 -10.03 3.55
CA PRO A 122 12.55 -8.76 3.25
C PRO A 122 11.86 -7.97 2.13
N LEU A 123 11.07 -8.63 1.27
CA LEU A 123 10.30 -7.95 0.24
C LEU A 123 9.17 -7.09 0.83
N PHE A 124 8.56 -7.51 1.96
CA PHE A 124 7.57 -6.69 2.65
C PHE A 124 8.21 -5.46 3.29
N GLU A 125 9.39 -5.58 3.88
CA GLU A 125 10.13 -4.42 4.40
C GLU A 125 10.45 -3.41 3.30
N ALA A 126 11.01 -3.90 2.19
CA ALA A 126 11.33 -3.07 1.03
C ALA A 126 10.08 -2.41 0.44
N MET A 127 8.97 -3.16 0.36
CA MET A 127 7.67 -2.64 -0.08
C MET A 127 7.19 -1.49 0.82
N TYR A 128 7.07 -1.70 2.13
CA TYR A 128 6.55 -0.66 3.03
C TYR A 128 7.48 0.56 3.05
N LEU A 129 8.80 0.35 3.03
CA LEU A 129 9.77 1.45 2.97
C LEU A 129 9.68 2.22 1.63
N GLY A 130 9.49 1.52 0.52
CA GLY A 130 9.28 2.13 -0.79
C GLY A 130 7.98 2.93 -0.86
N VAL A 131 6.88 2.41 -0.31
CA VAL A 131 5.60 3.13 -0.19
C VAL A 131 5.77 4.37 0.70
N PHE A 132 6.48 4.25 1.83
CA PHE A 132 6.78 5.38 2.70
C PHE A 132 7.51 6.51 1.95
N PHE A 133 8.62 6.20 1.29
CA PHE A 133 9.37 7.20 0.54
C PHE A 133 8.56 7.78 -0.63
N THR A 134 7.73 6.98 -1.28
CA THR A 134 6.81 7.47 -2.33
C THR A 134 5.83 8.49 -1.78
N LEU A 135 5.24 8.24 -0.61
CA LEU A 135 4.32 9.17 0.05
C LEU A 135 5.03 10.43 0.54
N VAL A 136 6.25 10.31 1.08
CA VAL A 136 7.08 11.46 1.46
C VAL A 136 7.42 12.31 0.23
N LEU A 137 7.80 11.69 -0.88
CA LEU A 137 8.07 12.42 -2.13
C LEU A 137 6.81 13.09 -2.66
N LEU A 138 5.67 12.38 -2.67
CA LEU A 138 4.38 12.97 -3.03
C LEU A 138 4.03 14.16 -2.13
N LEU A 139 4.25 14.06 -0.82
CA LEU A 139 4.08 15.17 0.12
C LEU A 139 4.97 16.36 -0.25
N LEU A 140 6.27 16.15 -0.44
CA LEU A 140 7.23 17.20 -0.79
C LEU A 140 6.88 17.88 -2.12
N CYS A 141 6.57 17.11 -3.16
CA CYS A 141 6.12 17.67 -4.43
C CYS A 141 4.77 18.39 -4.28
N THR A 142 3.88 17.86 -3.44
CA THR A 142 2.58 18.48 -3.12
C THR A 142 2.75 19.80 -2.37
N LEU A 143 3.93 20.15 -1.84
CA LEU A 143 4.19 21.50 -1.30
C LEU A 143 4.31 22.57 -2.39
N PHE A 144 4.55 22.19 -3.65
CA PHE A 144 4.75 23.11 -4.76
C PHE A 144 3.74 22.89 -5.90
N TRP A 145 3.41 21.65 -6.24
CA TRP A 145 2.59 21.29 -7.40
C TRP A 145 1.45 20.33 -7.05
N LYS A 146 0.39 20.30 -7.86
CA LYS A 146 -0.64 19.24 -7.76
C LYS A 146 -0.12 18.00 -8.49
N VAL A 147 0.38 17.02 -7.75
CA VAL A 147 0.88 15.74 -8.31
C VAL A 147 -0.18 14.65 -8.19
N SER A 148 -0.20 13.75 -9.18
CA SER A 148 -1.09 12.58 -9.20
C SER A 148 -0.47 11.40 -8.46
N ALA A 149 -1.20 10.86 -7.49
CA ALA A 149 -0.81 9.64 -6.78
C ALA A 149 -0.82 8.40 -7.69
N HIS A 150 -1.65 8.37 -8.74
CA HIS A 150 -1.73 7.23 -9.68
C HIS A 150 -0.39 6.97 -10.36
N SER A 151 0.27 8.01 -10.88
CA SER A 151 1.54 7.86 -11.58
C SER A 151 2.64 7.32 -10.65
N ALA A 152 2.71 7.85 -9.43
CA ALA A 152 3.70 7.41 -8.45
C ALA A 152 3.50 5.94 -8.04
N SER A 153 2.25 5.54 -7.77
CA SER A 153 1.94 4.18 -7.38
C SER A 153 2.12 3.17 -8.51
N SER A 154 1.78 3.52 -9.76
CA SER A 154 2.01 2.64 -10.92
C SER A 154 3.49 2.34 -11.13
N VAL A 155 4.36 3.34 -10.98
CA VAL A 155 5.82 3.14 -11.07
C VAL A 155 6.32 2.22 -9.95
N ALA A 156 5.85 2.43 -8.72
CA ALA A 156 6.23 1.58 -7.58
C ALA A 156 5.84 0.11 -7.80
N LEU A 157 4.65 -0.16 -8.32
CA LEU A 157 4.20 -1.53 -8.64
C LEU A 157 5.08 -2.18 -9.72
N VAL A 158 5.37 -1.47 -10.80
CA VAL A 158 6.20 -1.99 -11.90
C VAL A 158 7.61 -2.33 -11.41
N LEU A 159 8.22 -1.45 -10.61
CA LEU A 159 9.54 -1.69 -10.04
C LEU A 159 9.56 -2.91 -9.11
N LEU A 160 8.52 -3.10 -8.30
CA LEU A 160 8.40 -4.29 -7.47
C LEU A 160 8.31 -5.55 -8.32
N VAL A 161 7.42 -5.58 -9.33
CA VAL A 161 7.26 -6.76 -10.20
C VAL A 161 8.59 -7.10 -10.87
N TYR A 162 9.31 -6.10 -11.38
CA TYR A 162 10.64 -6.31 -11.97
C TYR A 162 11.64 -6.88 -10.95
N HIS A 163 11.63 -6.39 -9.72
CA HIS A 163 12.54 -6.86 -8.67
C HIS A 163 12.20 -8.28 -8.19
N VAL A 164 10.92 -8.63 -8.14
CA VAL A 164 10.46 -9.93 -7.63
C VAL A 164 10.48 -11.03 -8.70
N ALA A 165 10.40 -10.68 -9.98
CA ALA A 165 10.39 -11.63 -11.10
C ALA A 165 11.53 -12.68 -11.06
N PRO A 166 12.80 -12.36 -10.73
CA PRO A 166 13.86 -13.35 -10.63
C PRO A 166 13.60 -14.44 -9.57
N TYR A 167 12.97 -14.07 -8.45
CA TYR A 167 12.71 -14.98 -7.33
C TYR A 167 11.57 -15.97 -7.59
N SER A 168 10.71 -15.69 -8.58
CA SER A 168 9.60 -16.59 -8.95
C SER A 168 10.06 -17.95 -9.50
N ASN A 169 11.28 -18.03 -10.02
CA ASN A 169 11.85 -19.27 -10.56
C ASN A 169 12.60 -20.10 -9.51
N GLU A 170 13.05 -19.48 -8.42
CA GLU A 170 13.79 -20.17 -7.35
C GLU A 170 12.86 -21.00 -6.46
N SER A 171 11.57 -20.65 -6.40
CA SER A 171 10.56 -21.38 -5.62
C SER A 171 10.07 -22.69 -6.24
N VAL A 172 10.58 -23.07 -7.43
CA VAL A 172 10.27 -24.35 -8.10
C VAL A 172 11.23 -25.47 -7.68
N LEU A 173 12.35 -25.14 -7.03
CA LEU A 173 13.35 -26.13 -6.62
C LEU A 173 13.05 -26.63 -5.19
N PRO A 174 12.80 -27.94 -4.99
CA PRO A 174 12.33 -28.49 -3.73
C PRO A 174 13.45 -28.72 -2.69
N TRP A 175 14.59 -28.05 -2.83
CA TRP A 175 15.78 -28.28 -2.00
C TRP A 175 16.27 -27.01 -1.31
#